data_AF-A0A956MUA7-F1
#
_entry.id   AF-A0A956MUA7-F1
#
_cell.length_a   1.000
_cell.length_b   1.000
_cell.length_c   1.000
_cell.angle_alpha   90.00
_cell.angle_beta   90.00
_cell.angle_gamma   90.00
#
_symmetry.space_group_name_H-M   'P 1'
#
loop_
_entity.id
_entity.type
_entity.pdbx_description
1 polymer ?
#
loop_
_entity_poly.entity_id
_entity_poly.type
_entity_poly.pdbx_seq_one_letter_code
_entity_poly.pdbx_strand_id
1 'polypeptide(L)'
;MGKKIGLAILMVALCACAKEPEQAARQAPEHGLKKLRNATEEQIQQLRNAGAEIIVQEKDYIIVSTENVAQTLDLRFEAISESDLVQRFVHVLLTDRSELQQVVNSGMDYWELKGDTVVGRAFDVQIEQLRKEGFTVDIIAQNASAREEK
;
A
#
# COMPACT_ATOMS: atom_id res chain seq x y z
N MET A 1 53.28 -47.71 -27.26
CA MET A 1 53.33 -46.47 -28.07
C MET A 1 52.01 -46.34 -28.81
N GLY A 2 51.14 -45.43 -28.39
CA GLY A 2 49.82 -45.24 -28.99
C GLY A 2 49.34 -43.81 -28.74
N LYS A 3 49.00 -43.11 -29.82
CA LYS A 3 48.88 -41.65 -29.99
C LYS A 3 47.84 -40.98 -29.07
N LYS A 4 48.20 -39.78 -28.59
CA LYS A 4 47.29 -38.76 -28.06
C LYS A 4 46.40 -38.24 -29.19
N ILE A 5 45.09 -38.17 -28.97
CA ILE A 5 44.19 -37.31 -29.74
C ILE A 5 43.40 -36.50 -28.72
N GLY A 6 43.71 -35.21 -28.67
CA GLY A 6 42.92 -34.23 -27.93
C GLY A 6 41.62 -33.97 -28.67
N LEU A 7 40.55 -33.78 -27.91
CA LEU A 7 39.32 -33.18 -28.41
C LEU A 7 38.95 -32.05 -27.45
N ALA A 8 39.15 -30.82 -27.93
CA ALA A 8 38.73 -29.60 -27.28
C ALA A 8 37.21 -29.53 -27.27
N ILE A 9 36.60 -29.43 -26.08
CA ILE A 9 35.18 -29.09 -25.95
C ILE A 9 35.09 -27.61 -25.57
N LEU A 10 34.83 -26.85 -26.64
CA LEU A 10 34.10 -25.60 -26.76
C LEU A 10 33.56 -24.98 -25.46
N MET A 11 34.12 -23.81 -25.10
CA MET A 11 33.49 -22.82 -24.23
C MET A 11 32.18 -22.32 -24.85
N VAL A 12 31.06 -22.49 -24.14
CA VAL A 12 29.86 -21.68 -24.36
C VAL A 12 29.78 -20.67 -23.22
N ALA A 13 30.17 -19.44 -23.53
CA ALA A 13 29.90 -18.27 -22.73
C ALA A 13 28.41 -17.92 -22.85
N LEU A 14 27.61 -18.30 -21.85
CA LEU A 14 26.30 -17.69 -21.63
C LEU A 14 26.49 -16.53 -20.65
N CYS A 15 26.56 -15.33 -21.23
CA CYS A 15 26.38 -14.06 -20.53
C CYS A 15 25.04 -14.09 -19.79
N ALA A 16 25.05 -14.45 -18.51
CA ALA A 16 23.98 -14.11 -17.60
C ALA A 16 24.16 -12.64 -17.18
N CYS A 17 23.85 -11.71 -18.10
CA CYS A 17 23.40 -10.39 -17.68
C CYS A 17 22.04 -10.60 -17.01
N ALA A 18 22.07 -10.88 -15.71
CA ALA A 18 20.91 -10.76 -14.85
C ALA A 18 20.51 -9.28 -14.84
N LYS A 19 19.73 -8.87 -15.84
CA LYS A 19 18.80 -7.76 -15.64
C LYS A 19 17.78 -8.28 -14.64
N GLU A 20 17.89 -7.82 -13.40
CA GLU A 20 16.77 -7.87 -12.47
C GLU A 20 15.51 -7.43 -13.24
N PRO A 21 14.41 -8.20 -13.19
CA PRO A 21 13.17 -7.68 -13.69
C PRO A 21 12.81 -6.50 -12.79
N GLU A 22 13.02 -5.30 -13.33
CA GLU A 22 12.44 -4.05 -12.86
C GLU A 22 10.97 -4.37 -12.56
N GLN A 23 10.64 -4.50 -11.28
CA GLN A 23 9.29 -4.73 -10.82
C GLN A 23 8.49 -3.56 -11.36
N ALA A 24 7.78 -3.80 -12.46
CA ALA A 24 6.76 -2.90 -12.97
C ALA A 24 5.88 -2.59 -11.76
N ALA A 25 5.96 -1.34 -11.28
CA ALA A 25 5.18 -0.85 -10.17
C ALA A 25 3.74 -1.25 -10.46
N ARG A 26 3.24 -2.22 -9.69
CA ARG A 26 1.86 -2.65 -9.80
C ARG A 26 1.04 -1.41 -9.47
N GLN A 27 0.30 -0.93 -10.47
CA GLN A 27 -0.58 0.20 -10.32
C GLN A 27 -1.73 -0.28 -9.45
N ALA A 28 -1.91 0.36 -8.29
CA ALA A 28 -3.02 0.07 -7.40
C ALA A 28 -4.34 0.35 -8.15
N PRO A 29 -5.43 -0.40 -7.89
CA PRO A 29 -6.70 -0.19 -8.58
C PRO A 29 -7.19 1.26 -8.40
N GLU A 30 -7.30 1.98 -9.52
CA GLU A 30 -7.62 3.41 -9.58
C GLU A 30 -9.10 3.68 -9.25
N HIS A 31 -9.42 3.77 -7.96
CA HIS A 31 -10.71 4.28 -7.48
C HIS A 31 -10.56 5.74 -7.01
N GLY A 32 -10.45 6.67 -7.97
CA GLY A 32 -10.48 8.13 -7.69
C GLY A 32 -9.37 8.66 -6.77
N LEU A 33 -8.40 7.83 -6.39
CA LEU A 33 -7.30 8.19 -5.52
C LEU A 33 -6.25 8.97 -6.30
N LYS A 34 -5.76 10.06 -5.70
CA LYS A 34 -4.74 10.92 -6.30
C LYS A 34 -3.68 11.31 -5.28
N LYS A 35 -2.43 11.36 -5.72
CA LYS A 35 -1.30 11.83 -4.91
C LYS A 35 -1.03 13.29 -5.15
N LEU A 36 -0.76 14.05 -4.08
CA LEU A 36 -0.26 15.41 -4.14
C LEU A 36 1.03 15.51 -3.32
N ARG A 37 2.15 15.83 -3.97
CA ARG A 37 3.44 16.02 -3.29
C ARG A 37 3.55 17.40 -2.68
N ASN A 38 4.24 17.49 -1.54
CA ASN A 38 4.55 18.73 -0.84
C ASN A 38 3.33 19.64 -0.67
N ALA A 39 2.19 19.04 -0.30
CA ALA A 39 0.94 19.75 -0.16
C ALA A 39 1.07 20.82 0.93
N THR A 40 0.71 22.07 0.60
CA THR A 40 0.64 23.13 1.62
C THR A 40 -0.65 23.00 2.43
N GLU A 41 -0.67 23.60 3.62
CA GLU A 41 -1.88 23.63 4.46
C GLU A 41 -3.06 24.28 3.73
N GLU A 42 -2.81 25.31 2.91
CA GLU A 42 -3.87 25.92 2.08
C GLU A 42 -4.45 24.92 1.07
N GLN A 43 -3.61 24.12 0.42
CA GLN A 43 -4.05 23.11 -0.55
C GLN A 43 -4.82 21.97 0.15
N ILE A 44 -4.36 21.55 1.33
CA ILE A 44 -5.06 20.57 2.18
C ILE A 44 -6.44 21.10 2.55
N GLN A 45 -6.55 22.37 2.93
CA GLN A 45 -7.82 22.97 3.28
C GLN A 45 -8.74 23.11 2.05
N GLN A 46 -8.20 23.48 0.88
CA GLN A 46 -8.95 23.50 -0.37
C GLN A 46 -9.53 22.13 -0.72
N LEU A 47 -8.74 21.08 -0.56
CA LEU A 47 -9.16 19.69 -0.79
C LEU A 47 -10.32 19.30 0.14
N ARG A 48 -10.19 19.57 1.45
CA ARG A 48 -11.25 19.30 2.43
C ARG A 48 -12.53 20.08 2.10
N ASN A 49 -12.41 21.37 1.78
CA ASN A 49 -13.55 22.21 1.41
C ASN A 49 -14.24 21.74 0.13
N ALA A 50 -13.48 21.11 -0.78
CA ALA A 50 -14.00 20.54 -2.00
C ALA A 50 -14.65 19.16 -1.82
N GLY A 51 -14.64 18.60 -0.60
CA GLY A 51 -15.18 17.28 -0.30
C GLY A 51 -14.20 16.13 -0.54
N ALA A 52 -12.91 16.42 -0.74
CA ALA A 52 -11.89 15.38 -0.83
C ALA A 52 -11.64 14.74 0.54
N GLU A 53 -11.52 13.43 0.57
CA GLU A 53 -11.14 12.66 1.75
C GLU A 53 -9.63 12.43 1.73
N ILE A 54 -8.94 12.75 2.84
CA ILE A 54 -7.49 12.53 2.94
C ILE A 54 -7.27 11.12 3.50
N ILE A 55 -6.73 10.25 2.66
CA ILE A 55 -6.48 8.82 2.96
C ILE A 55 -5.11 8.65 3.62
N VAL A 56 -4.09 9.32 3.07
CA VAL A 56 -2.71 9.28 3.58
C VAL A 56 -2.22 10.71 3.78
N GLN A 57 -1.57 10.96 4.91
CA GLN A 57 -0.87 12.22 5.17
C GLN A 57 0.54 11.93 5.69
N GLU A 58 1.51 11.99 4.78
CA GLU A 58 2.94 11.92 5.07
C GLU A 58 3.59 13.30 4.97
N LYS A 59 4.83 13.42 5.44
CA LYS A 59 5.54 14.71 5.45
C LYS A 59 5.68 15.34 4.07
N ASP A 60 5.92 14.52 3.06
CA ASP A 60 6.29 14.99 1.70
C ASP A 60 5.19 14.74 0.66
N TYR A 61 4.08 14.10 1.05
CA TYR A 61 2.93 13.88 0.17
C TYR A 61 1.65 13.56 0.94
N ILE A 62 0.53 13.75 0.27
CA ILE A 62 -0.77 13.25 0.70
C ILE A 62 -1.39 12.40 -0.41
N ILE A 63 -2.25 11.46 -0.02
CA ILE A 63 -3.15 10.75 -0.93
C ILE A 63 -4.57 11.12 -0.56
N VAL A 64 -5.35 11.51 -1.57
CA VAL A 64 -6.74 11.92 -1.41
C VAL A 64 -7.66 11.09 -2.29
N SER A 65 -8.86 10.78 -1.80
CA SER A 65 -9.96 10.34 -2.66
C SER A 65 -10.65 11.57 -3.24
N THR A 66 -10.75 11.60 -4.58
CA THR A 66 -11.43 12.66 -5.33
C THR A 66 -12.81 12.25 -5.82
N GLU A 67 -13.33 11.10 -5.38
CA GLU A 67 -14.63 10.57 -5.81
C GLU A 67 -15.80 11.51 -5.48
N ASN A 68 -15.72 12.22 -4.36
CA ASN A 68 -16.75 13.14 -3.88
C ASN A 68 -16.45 14.62 -4.17
N VAL A 69 -15.42 14.90 -4.97
CA VAL A 69 -15.01 16.27 -5.27
C VAL A 69 -15.91 16.86 -6.35
N ALA A 70 -16.78 17.79 -5.96
CA ALA A 70 -17.77 18.40 -6.85
C ALA A 70 -17.21 19.47 -7.79
N GLN A 71 -16.00 19.98 -7.51
CA GLN A 71 -15.38 21.09 -8.23
C GLN A 71 -14.00 20.74 -8.76
N THR A 72 -13.65 21.23 -9.94
CA THR A 72 -12.28 21.07 -10.47
C THR A 72 -11.32 21.88 -9.62
N LEU A 73 -10.29 21.21 -9.08
CA LEU A 73 -9.19 21.84 -8.35
C LEU A 73 -8.01 22.04 -9.29
N ASP A 74 -7.42 23.24 -9.29
CA ASP A 74 -6.17 23.53 -10.02
C ASP A 74 -4.96 23.02 -9.22
N LEU A 75 -4.92 21.70 -9.01
CA LEU A 75 -3.86 21.00 -8.29
C LEU A 75 -3.23 19.97 -9.21
N ARG A 76 -1.90 19.86 -9.16
CA ARG A 76 -1.16 18.87 -9.95
C ARG A 76 -1.10 17.55 -9.19
N PHE A 77 -2.02 16.66 -9.53
CA PHE A 77 -2.03 15.31 -9.01
C PHE A 77 -1.10 14.38 -9.79
N GLU A 78 -0.48 13.46 -9.06
CA GLU A 78 0.27 12.34 -9.60
C GLU A 78 -0.56 11.04 -9.49
N ALA A 79 -0.30 10.10 -10.38
CA ALA A 79 -0.76 8.73 -10.23
C ALA A 79 -0.11 8.11 -8.98
N ILE A 80 -0.85 7.22 -8.31
CA ILE A 80 -0.38 6.54 -7.11
C ILE A 80 0.30 5.23 -7.52
N SER A 81 1.42 4.90 -6.87
CA SER A 81 1.97 3.55 -6.90
C SER A 81 1.68 2.81 -5.60
N GLU A 82 1.71 1.47 -5.62
CA GLU A 82 1.59 0.66 -4.39
C GLU A 82 2.60 1.06 -3.31
N SER A 83 3.80 1.52 -3.69
CA SER A 83 4.82 2.01 -2.75
C SER A 83 4.43 3.30 -2.01
N ASP A 84 3.45 4.04 -2.51
CA ASP A 84 2.92 5.23 -1.85
C ASP A 84 1.85 4.87 -0.80
N LEU A 85 1.41 3.62 -0.76
CA LEU A 85 0.49 3.13 0.25
C LEU A 85 1.28 2.64 1.45
N VAL A 86 1.01 3.23 2.61
CA VAL A 86 1.68 2.87 3.85
C VAL A 86 0.95 1.70 4.50
N GLN A 87 1.69 0.63 4.83
CA GLN A 87 1.17 -0.43 5.68
C GLN A 87 1.28 -0.04 7.15
N ARG A 88 0.14 -0.02 7.83
CA ARG A 88 0.06 0.27 9.26
C ARG A 88 -0.26 -0.99 10.04
N PHE A 89 0.27 -1.05 11.25
CA PHE A 89 -0.16 -2.05 12.22
C PHE A 89 -1.44 -1.55 12.89
N VAL A 90 -2.51 -2.34 12.82
CA VAL A 90 -3.84 -1.92 13.24
C VAL A 90 -4.51 -2.92 14.17
N HIS A 91 -5.37 -2.38 15.03
CA HIS A 91 -6.37 -3.13 15.76
C HIS A 91 -7.75 -2.75 15.22
N VAL A 92 -8.55 -3.76 14.87
CA VAL A 92 -9.93 -3.59 14.41
C VAL A 92 -10.86 -4.22 15.44
N LEU A 93 -11.72 -3.41 16.04
CA LEU A 93 -12.69 -3.89 17.02
C LEU A 93 -13.89 -4.50 16.31
N LEU A 94 -14.25 -5.71 16.69
CA LEU A 94 -15.46 -6.41 16.27
C LEU A 94 -16.56 -6.23 17.31
N THR A 95 -17.78 -5.97 16.86
CA THR A 95 -18.97 -6.02 17.71
C THR A 95 -19.37 -7.48 17.96
N ASP A 96 -19.21 -8.34 16.95
CA ASP A 96 -19.41 -9.78 17.08
C ASP A 96 -18.52 -10.59 16.11
N ARG A 97 -18.43 -11.90 16.35
CA ARG A 97 -17.52 -12.77 15.59
C ARG A 97 -17.90 -12.99 14.14
N SER A 98 -19.13 -12.71 13.73
CA SER A 98 -19.56 -12.84 12.33
C SER A 98 -18.93 -11.76 11.44
N GLU A 99 -18.53 -10.63 12.03
CA GLU A 99 -17.87 -9.53 11.33
C GLU A 99 -16.42 -9.85 10.93
N LEU A 100 -15.80 -10.88 11.52
CA LEU A 100 -14.42 -11.28 11.20
C LEU A 100 -14.23 -11.54 9.69
N GLN A 101 -15.22 -12.14 9.03
CA GLN A 101 -15.14 -12.42 7.61
C GLN A 101 -15.11 -11.13 6.77
N GLN A 102 -15.80 -10.08 7.21
CA GLN A 102 -15.77 -8.78 6.53
C GLN A 102 -14.38 -8.14 6.65
N VAL A 103 -13.79 -8.19 7.85
CA VAL A 103 -12.40 -7.72 8.06
C VAL A 103 -11.42 -8.48 7.18
N VAL A 104 -11.55 -9.80 7.04
CA VAL A 104 -10.70 -10.59 6.12
C VAL A 104 -10.96 -10.21 4.65
N ASN A 105 -12.21 -9.98 4.27
CA ASN A 105 -12.57 -9.60 2.90
C ASN A 105 -12.06 -8.22 2.48
N SER A 106 -11.73 -7.34 3.44
CA SER A 106 -11.08 -6.04 3.16
C SER A 106 -9.65 -6.19 2.58
N GLY A 107 -9.08 -7.41 2.62
CA GLY A 107 -7.71 -7.66 2.21
C GLY A 107 -6.66 -7.28 3.26
N MET A 108 -7.08 -6.95 4.48
CA MET A 108 -6.20 -6.80 5.63
C MET A 108 -5.41 -8.09 5.88
N ASP A 109 -4.10 -7.96 6.12
CA ASP A 109 -3.21 -9.04 6.52
C ASP A 109 -3.41 -9.34 8.02
N TYR A 110 -4.34 -10.25 8.28
CA TYR A 110 -4.71 -10.71 9.62
C TYR A 110 -3.63 -11.62 10.25
N TRP A 111 -3.25 -11.33 11.49
CA TRP A 111 -2.29 -12.15 12.25
C TRP A 111 -2.95 -12.92 13.39
N GLU A 112 -3.74 -12.24 14.21
CA GLU A 112 -4.37 -12.85 15.39
C GLU A 112 -5.68 -12.16 15.81
N LEU A 113 -6.55 -12.91 16.46
CA LEU A 113 -7.77 -12.42 17.09
C LEU A 113 -7.61 -12.48 18.61
N LYS A 114 -7.61 -11.31 19.25
CA LYS A 114 -7.52 -11.14 20.70
C LYS A 114 -8.86 -10.70 21.26
N GLY A 115 -9.67 -11.66 21.71
CA GLY A 115 -11.02 -11.39 22.21
C GLY A 115 -11.94 -10.94 21.08
N ASP A 116 -12.31 -9.67 21.10
CA ASP A 116 -13.10 -8.95 20.10
C ASP A 116 -12.24 -8.11 19.14
N THR A 117 -10.92 -8.14 19.27
CA THR A 117 -10.01 -7.30 18.48
C THR A 117 -9.22 -8.12 17.47
N VAL A 118 -9.35 -7.78 16.20
CA VAL A 118 -8.52 -8.31 15.10
C VAL A 118 -7.24 -7.50 15.03
N VAL A 119 -6.10 -8.20 15.00
CA VAL A 119 -4.77 -7.59 14.95
C VAL A 119 -4.10 -7.98 13.64
N GLY A 120 -3.52 -7.01 12.95
CA GLY A 120 -2.84 -7.26 11.69
C GLY A 120 -2.25 -6.02 11.03
N ARG A 121 -1.96 -6.13 9.74
CA ARG A 121 -1.49 -5.04 8.89
C ARG A 121 -2.53 -4.68 7.85
N ALA A 122 -2.76 -3.38 7.67
CA ALA A 122 -3.64 -2.88 6.64
C ALA A 122 -2.98 -1.68 5.96
N PHE A 123 -3.18 -1.56 4.64
CA PHE A 123 -2.89 -0.32 3.93
C PHE A 123 -3.92 0.75 4.30
N ASP A 124 -3.55 2.01 4.20
CA ASP A 124 -4.46 3.13 4.50
C ASP A 124 -5.78 3.06 3.73
N VAL A 125 -5.77 2.59 2.49
CA VAL A 125 -6.99 2.37 1.70
C VAL A 125 -7.93 1.32 2.30
N GLN A 126 -7.37 0.26 2.90
CA GLN A 126 -8.13 -0.80 3.57
C GLN A 126 -8.67 -0.33 4.92
N ILE A 127 -7.87 0.47 5.64
CA ILE A 127 -8.29 1.10 6.91
C ILE A 127 -9.50 2.00 6.68
N GLU A 128 -9.45 2.84 5.64
CA GLU A 128 -10.58 3.69 5.29
C GLU A 128 -11.81 2.90 4.85
N GLN A 129 -11.62 1.81 4.09
CA GLN A 129 -12.73 0.91 3.75
C GLN A 129 -13.37 0.30 5.01
N LEU A 130 -12.58 -0.23 5.94
CA LEU A 130 -13.08 -0.79 7.20
C LEU A 130 -13.85 0.25 8.01
N ARG A 131 -13.35 1.50 8.08
CA ARG A 131 -14.06 2.60 8.75
C ARG A 131 -15.42 2.91 8.08
N LYS A 132 -15.47 2.89 6.75
CA LYS A 132 -16.72 3.08 5.98
C LYS A 132 -17.72 1.95 6.19
N GLU A 133 -17.23 0.73 6.41
CA GLU A 133 -18.04 -0.43 6.77
C GLU A 133 -18.52 -0.41 8.22
N GLY A 134 -18.09 0.58 9.02
CA GLY A 134 -18.54 0.80 10.39
C GLY A 134 -17.60 0.27 11.47
N PHE A 135 -16.44 -0.27 11.08
CA PHE A 135 -15.46 -0.76 12.04
C PHE A 135 -14.73 0.38 12.75
N THR A 136 -14.45 0.15 14.04
CA THR A 136 -13.49 1.00 14.77
C THR A 136 -12.08 0.46 14.53
N VAL A 137 -11.22 1.30 13.94
CA VAL A 137 -9.85 0.93 13.56
C VAL A 137 -8.83 1.86 14.24
N ASP A 138 -8.04 1.28 15.14
CA ASP A 138 -6.93 1.94 15.83
C ASP A 138 -5.60 1.64 15.12
N ILE A 139 -4.87 2.71 14.79
CA ILE A 139 -3.53 2.62 14.21
C ILE A 139 -2.51 2.58 15.34
N ILE A 140 -1.84 1.44 15.49
CA ILE A 140 -0.90 1.17 16.58
C ILE A 140 0.54 1.54 16.17
N ALA A 141 0.89 1.39 14.90
CA ALA A 141 2.17 1.86 14.36
C ALA A 141 2.02 2.32 12.91
N GLN A 142 2.64 3.47 12.59
CA GLN A 142 2.60 4.08 11.26
C GLN A 142 3.42 3.31 10.22
N ASN A 143 4.44 2.55 10.65
CA ASN A 143 5.22 1.71 9.77
C ASN A 143 5.31 0.31 10.37
N ALA A 144 4.57 -0.63 9.80
CA ALA A 144 4.55 -2.01 10.28
C ALA A 144 5.91 -2.73 10.12
N SER A 145 6.77 -2.27 9.21
CA SER A 145 8.11 -2.84 8.96
C SER A 145 9.09 -2.58 10.10
N ALA A 146 8.85 -1.57 10.95
CA ALA A 146 9.74 -1.24 12.07
C ALA A 146 9.69 -2.23 13.24
N ARG A 147 8.80 -3.24 13.19
CA ARG A 147 8.60 -4.21 14.29
C ARG A 147 9.29 -5.56 14.07
N GLU A 148 9.85 -5.82 12.89
CA GLU A 148 10.57 -7.07 12.58
C GLU A 148 12.01 -7.09 13.15
N GLU A 149 12.48 -6.01 13.80
CA GLU A 149 13.85 -5.89 14.34
C GLU A 149 14.00 -6.10 15.86
N LYS A 150 13.13 -6.88 16.51
CA LYS A 150 13.33 -7.25 17.93
C LYS A 150 13.22 -8.74 18.21
#